data_AF-A0A350XGD5-F1
#
_entry.id   AF-A0A350XGD5-F1
#
_cell.length_a   1.000
_cell.length_b   1.000
_cell.length_c   1.000
_cell.angle_alpha   90.00
_cell.angle_beta   90.00
_cell.angle_gamma   90.00
#
_symmetry.space_group_name_H-M   'P 1'
#
loop_
_entity.id
_entity.type
_entity.pdbx_description
1 polymer ?
#
loop_
_entity_poly.entity_id
_entity_poly.type
_entity_poly.pdbx_seq_one_letter_code
_entity_poly.pdbx_strand_id
1 'polypeptide(L)' 'MGGDACIAGTRLPVWLFVSLRRQGASDAELLEFYPQLSAADLVNVWAYAEAHPEEIDTDICEQDEAMESEV' A
#
# COMPACT_ATOMS: atom_id res chain seq x y z
N MET A 1 -5.37 -12.59 8.70
CA MET A 1 -6.61 -11.83 8.36
C MET A 1 -6.54 -10.47 9.04
N GLY A 2 -5.49 -9.70 8.75
CA GLY A 2 -5.51 -8.25 8.90
C GLY A 2 -6.48 -7.70 7.87
N GLY A 3 -7.39 -6.82 8.29
CA GLY A 3 -8.34 -6.22 7.38
C GLY A 3 -7.60 -5.20 6.53
N ASP A 4 -7.32 -5.54 5.27
CA ASP A 4 -6.66 -4.68 4.30
C ASP A 4 -7.16 -3.23 4.41
N ALA A 5 -6.34 -2.35 4.99
CA ALA A 5 -6.62 -0.93 5.02
C ALA A 5 -6.65 -0.45 3.56
N CYS A 6 -7.85 -0.25 3.02
CA CYS A 6 -8.06 0.21 1.66
C CYS A 6 -8.19 1.74 1.64
N ILE A 7 -7.61 2.38 0.62
CA ILE A 7 -7.82 3.81 0.40
C ILE A 7 -9.31 4.10 0.25
N ALA A 8 -9.79 5.13 0.95
CA ALA A 8 -11.19 5.53 0.87
C ALA A 8 -11.61 5.82 -0.59
N GLY A 9 -12.47 4.96 -1.15
CA GLY A 9 -12.96 5.09 -2.53
C GLY A 9 -12.27 4.19 -3.55
N THR A 10 -11.24 3.44 -3.17
CA THR A 10 -10.64 2.41 -4.04
C THR A 10 -10.46 1.09 -3.29
N ARG A 11 -10.29 -0.01 -4.04
CA ARG A 11 -9.87 -1.30 -3.48
C ARG A 11 -8.35 -1.46 -3.50
N LEU A 12 -7.62 -0.34 -3.43
CA LEU A 12 -6.16 -0.36 -3.41
C LEU A 12 -5.71 -0.39 -1.94
N PRO A 13 -5.02 -1.46 -1.51
CA PRO A 13 -4.59 -1.57 -0.13
C PRO A 13 -3.38 -0.66 0.14
N VAL A 14 -3.31 -0.10 1.35
CA VAL A 14 -2.24 0.81 1.79
C VAL A 14 -0.87 0.11 1.73
N TRP A 15 -0.81 -1.18 2.08
CA TRP A 15 0.43 -1.95 2.06
C TRP A 15 1.08 -2.04 0.67
N LEU A 16 0.28 -2.00 -0.41
CA LEU A 16 0.80 -2.04 -1.78
C LEU A 16 1.67 -0.80 -2.08
N PHE A 17 1.21 0.39 -1.68
CA PHE A 17 1.95 1.62 -1.90
C PHE A 17 3.25 1.65 -1.08
N VAL A 18 3.19 1.15 0.16
CA VAL A 18 4.37 1.02 1.02
C VAL A 18 5.38 0.05 0.43
N SER A 19 4.92 -1.09 -0.11
CA SER A 19 5.78 -2.04 -0.83
C SER A 19 6.39 -1.43 -2.09
N LEU A 20 5.60 -0.72 -2.92
CA LEU A 20 6.11 -0.03 -4.10
C LEU A 20 7.16 1.04 -3.74
N ARG A 21 6.92 1.80 -2.67
CA ARG A 21 7.87 2.79 -2.16
C ARG A 21 9.15 2.16 -1.63
N ARG A 22 9.06 0.98 -0.99
CA ARG A 22 10.23 0.17 -0.60
C ARG A 22 11.04 -0.31 -1.81
N GLN A 23 10.38 -0.57 -2.93
CA GLN A 23 11.02 -0.92 -4.20
C GLN A 23 11.61 0.29 -4.95
N GLY A 24 11.40 1.51 -4.44
CA GLY A 24 11.93 2.75 -5.00
C GLY A 24 10.94 3.56 -5.85
N ALA A 25 9.66 3.17 -5.88
CA ALA A 25 8.63 3.95 -6.55
C ALA A 25 8.42 5.31 -5.85
N SER A 26 8.30 6.36 -6.66
CA SER A 26 8.00 7.71 -6.17
C SER A 26 6.50 8.00 -6.18
N ASP A 27 6.04 8.92 -5.32
CA ASP A 27 4.63 9.36 -5.29
C ASP A 27 4.12 9.81 -6.65
N ALA A 28 4.97 10.48 -7.44
CA ALA A 28 4.65 10.89 -8.80
C ALA A 28 4.37 9.71 -9.72
N GLU A 29 5.19 8.66 -9.68
CA GLU A 29 4.97 7.44 -10.46
C GLU A 29 3.68 6.75 -10.02
N LEU A 30 3.42 6.68 -8.71
CA LEU A 30 2.16 6.12 -8.19
C LEU A 30 0.94 6.88 -8.71
N LEU A 31 0.98 8.21 -8.77
CA LEU A 31 -0.10 9.02 -9.35
C LEU A 31 -0.19 8.86 -10.88
N GLU A 32 0.92 8.64 -11.58
CA GLU A 32 0.92 8.35 -13.02
C GLU A 32 0.33 6.97 -13.33
N PHE A 33 0.65 5.94 -12.53
CA PHE A 33 0.08 4.60 -12.65
C PHE A 33 -1.39 4.53 -12.21
N TYR A 34 -1.75 5.32 -11.20
CA TYR A 34 -3.09 5.38 -10.64
C TYR A 34 -3.64 6.81 -10.74
N PRO A 35 -4.03 7.27 -11.94
CA PRO A 35 -4.57 8.62 -12.15
C PRO A 35 -5.92 8.85 -11.46
N GLN A 36 -6.53 7.78 -10.95
CA GLN A 36 -7.73 7.80 -10.12
C GLN A 36 -7.46 8.13 -8.64
N LEU A 37 -6.19 8.13 -8.22
CA LEU A 37 -5.76 8.57 -6.90
C LEU A 37 -5.40 10.04 -6.92
N SER A 38 -5.72 10.74 -5.84
CA SER A 38 -5.27 12.10 -5.61
C SER A 38 -4.05 12.12 -4.69
N ALA A 39 -3.27 13.21 -4.75
CA ALA A 39 -2.18 13.43 -3.79
C ALA A 39 -2.68 13.41 -2.33
N ALA A 40 -3.92 13.82 -2.09
CA ALA A 40 -4.56 13.73 -0.77
C ALA A 40 -4.77 12.28 -0.31
N ASP A 41 -5.07 11.35 -1.23
CA ASP A 41 -5.20 9.93 -0.92
C ASP A 41 -3.85 9.36 -0.50
N LEU A 42 -2.77 9.69 -1.22
CA LEU A 42 -1.41 9.28 -0.85
C LEU A 42 -1.02 9.82 0.54
N VAL A 43 -1.33 11.06 0.86
CA VAL A 43 -1.07 11.60 2.20
C VAL A 43 -1.80 10.80 3.28
N ASN A 44 -3.06 10.42 3.04
CA ASN A 44 -3.81 9.56 3.97
C ASN A 44 -3.22 8.15 4.08
N VAL A 45 -2.78 7.55 2.97
CA VAL A 45 -2.08 6.25 2.93
C VAL A 45 -0.85 6.31 3.82
N TRP A 46 -0.01 7.35 3.64
CA TRP A 46 1.22 7.51 4.40
C TRP A 46 0.93 7.78 5.88
N ALA A 47 -0.03 8.65 6.18
CA ALA A 47 -0.44 8.92 7.56
C ALA A 47 -0.93 7.64 8.28
N TYR A 48 -1.68 6.79 7.57
CA TYR A 48 -2.13 5.51 8.11
C TYR A 48 -0.96 4.53 8.29
N ALA A 49 -0.07 4.42 7.30
CA ALA A 49 1.09 3.55 7.37
C ALA A 49 2.08 3.96 8.47
N GLU A 50 2.25 5.26 8.72
CA GLU A 50 3.06 5.78 9.83
C GLU A 50 2.39 5.57 11.19
N ALA A 51 1.05 5.59 11.26
CA ALA A 51 0.30 5.31 12.47
C ALA A 51 0.26 3.81 12.81
N HIS A 52 0.30 2.94 11.79
CA HIS A 52 0.20 1.48 11.92
C HIS A 52 1.29 0.72 11.15
N PRO A 53 2.59 1.02 11.38
CA PRO A 53 3.67 0.42 10.60
C PRO A 53 3.80 -1.09 10.83
N GLU A 54 3.52 -1.58 12.04
CA GLU A 54 3.60 -3.01 12.39
C GLU A 54 2.52 -3.83 11.65
N GLU A 55 1.30 -3.29 11.53
CA GLU A 55 0.20 -3.94 10.82
C GLU A 55 0.51 -4.01 9.32
N ILE A 56 0.92 -2.88 8.74
CA ILE A 56 1.32 -2.80 7.33
C ILE A 56 2.48 -3.75 7.02
N ASP A 57 3.53 -3.79 7.84
CA ASP A 57 4.67 -4.68 7.60
C ASP A 57 4.26 -6.15 7.68
N THR A 58 3.35 -6.49 8.60
CA THR A 58 2.76 -7.83 8.70
C THR A 58 1.94 -8.16 7.45
N ASP A 59 1.08 -7.25 6.98
CA ASP A 59 0.30 -7.44 5.75
C ASP A 59 1.22 -7.60 4.53
N ILE A 60 2.29 -6.80 4.42
CA ILE A 60 3.28 -6.95 3.33
C ILE A 60 3.93 -8.33 3.41
N CYS A 61 4.35 -8.78 4.60
CA CYS A 61 4.97 -10.09 4.81
C CYS A 61 4.01 -11.23 4.45
N GLU A 62 2.77 -11.21 4.97
CA GLU A 62 1.75 -12.22 4.67
C GLU A 62 1.42 -12.26 3.17
N GLN A 63 1.36 -11.11 2.49
CA GLN A 63 1.05 -11.04 1.05
C GLN A 63 2.23 -11.48 0.17
N ASP A 64 3.46 -11.14 0.54
CA ASP A 64 4.67 -11.61 -0.15
C ASP A 64 4.78 -13.15 -0.03
N GLU A 65 4.56 -13.69 1.17
CA GLU A 65 4.51 -15.14 1.42
C GLU A 65 3.34 -15.83 0.70
N ALA A 66 2.17 -15.19 0.60
CA ALA A 66 1.04 -15.74 -0.14
C ALA A 66 1.28 -15.81 -1.65
N MET A 67 2.04 -14.86 -2.21
CA MET A 67 2.37 -14.80 -3.62
C MET A 67 3.49 -15.80 -4.00
N GLU A 68 4.38 -16.14 -3.07
CA GLU A 68 5.43 -17.16 -3.26
C GLU A 68 4.87 -18.61 -3.28
N SER A 69 3.64 -18.85 -2.80
CA SER A 69 3.06 -20.21 -2.78
C SER A 69 2.48 -20.67 -4.12
N GLU A 70 2.62 -19.91 -5.21
CA GLU A 70 2.10 -20.23 -6.54
C GLU A 70 3.20 -20.46 -7.62
N VAL A 71 4.40 -20.92 -7.22
CA VAL A 71 5.50 -21.35 -8.14
C VAL A 71 5.78 -22.84 -8.07
#